data_AF-A0A7G1NK49-F1
#
_entry.id   AF-A0A7G1NK49-F1
#
_cell.length_a   1.000
_cell.length_b   1.000
_cell.length_c   1.000
_cell.angle_alpha   90.00
_cell.angle_beta   90.00
_cell.angle_gamma   90.00
#
_symmetry.space_group_name_H-M   'P 1'
#
loop_
_entity.id
_entity.type
_entity.pdbx_description
1 polymer ?
#
loop_
_entity_poly.entity_id
_entity_poly.type
_entity_poly.pdbx_seq_one_letter_code
_entity_poly.pdbx_strand_id
1 'polypeptide(L)' 'MQVLFLIWIITGVIAANDDDPSCEGLTGDALELCRDAGDVGTAIGVGLVIGLWAAVDIILGVTYGIYILSRRRQP' A
#
# COMPACT_ATOMS: atom_id res chain seq x y z
N MET A 1 0.84 16.08 1.93
CA MET A 1 0.40 15.08 0.93
C MET A 1 0.94 13.68 1.21
N GLN A 2 2.23 13.50 1.52
CA GLN A 2 2.80 12.17 1.79
C GLN A 2 2.17 11.43 2.97
N VAL A 3 1.96 12.13 4.10
CA VAL A 3 1.36 11.54 5.32
C VAL A 3 -0.12 11.20 5.14
N LEU A 4 -0.86 11.97 4.33
CA LEU A 4 -2.28 11.71 4.06
C LEU A 4 -2.49 10.40 3.29
N PHE A 5 -1.54 10.05 2.41
CA PHE A 5 -1.56 8.79 1.67
C PHE A 5 -1.34 7.59 2.60
N LEU A 6 -0.41 7.71 3.55
CA LEU A 6 -0.19 6.70 4.59
C LEU A 6 -1.44 6.51 5.45
N ILE A 7 -2.06 7.62 5.88
CA ILE A 7 -3.31 7.56 6.65
C ILE A 7 -4.39 6.83 5.83
N TRP A 8 -4.59 7.20 4.56
CA TRP A 8 -5.61 6.56 3.71
C TRP A 8 -5.39 5.05 3.54
N ILE A 9 -4.14 4.61 3.34
CA ILE A 9 -3.78 3.19 3.27
C ILE A 9 -4.08 2.48 4.59
N ILE A 10 -3.66 3.04 5.72
CA ILE A 10 -3.88 2.43 7.04
C ILE A 10 -5.38 2.31 7.33
N THR A 11 -6.16 3.36 7.06
CA THR A 11 -7.62 3.35 7.26
C THR A 11 -8.30 2.34 6.34
N GLY A 12 -7.85 2.22 5.08
CA GLY A 12 -8.38 1.25 4.12
C GLY A 12 -8.09 -0.20 4.53
N VAL A 13 -6.91 -0.47 5.08
CA VAL A 13 -6.55 -1.80 5.60
C VAL A 13 -7.40 -2.18 6.80
N ILE A 14 -7.61 -1.26 7.75
CA ILE A 14 -8.45 -1.52 8.93
C ILE A 14 -9.88 -1.85 8.48
N ALA A 15 -10.44 -1.09 7.54
CA ALA A 15 -11.78 -1.32 7.01
C ALA A 15 -11.94 -2.65 6.26
N ALA A 16 -10.88 -3.20 5.65
CA ALA A 16 -10.92 -4.49 4.97
C ALA A 16 -10.94 -5.69 5.95
N ASN A 17 -10.48 -5.50 7.19
CA ASN A 17 -10.33 -6.59 8.16
C ASN A 17 -11.56 -6.77 9.07
N ASP A 18 -12.39 -5.74 9.22
CA ASP A 18 -13.51 -5.75 10.17
C ASP A 18 -14.82 -6.31 9.59
N ASP A 19 -14.96 -6.38 8.26
CA ASP A 19 -16.21 -6.75 7.58
C ASP A 19 -15.94 -7.62 6.35
N ASP A 20 -15.67 -8.91 6.54
CA ASP A 20 -15.77 -9.89 5.46
C ASP A 20 -17.09 -10.67 5.59
N PRO A 21 -18.23 -10.11 5.11
CA PRO A 21 -19.54 -10.76 5.16
C PRO A 21 -19.55 -12.06 4.33
N SER A 22 -18.55 -12.26 3.47
CA SER A 22 -18.33 -13.46 2.69
C SER A 22 -18.02 -14.69 3.57
N CYS A 23 -17.51 -14.47 4.78
CA CYS A 23 -17.13 -15.55 5.70
C CYS A 23 -18.19 -15.83 6.80
N GLU A 24 -19.29 -15.07 6.84
CA GLU A 24 -20.36 -15.29 7.82
C GLU A 24 -21.04 -16.66 7.62
N GLY A 25 -21.09 -17.46 8.69
CA GLY A 25 -21.75 -18.77 8.70
C GLY A 25 -20.90 -19.95 8.24
N LEU A 26 -19.63 -19.74 7.83
CA LEU A 26 -18.70 -20.84 7.58
C LEU A 26 -18.08 -21.36 8.89
N THR A 27 -17.74 -22.64 8.93
CA THR A 27 -17.11 -23.31 10.09
C THR A 27 -15.98 -24.23 9.63
N GLY A 28 -14.99 -24.47 10.51
CA GLY A 28 -13.85 -25.35 10.24
C GLY A 28 -12.89 -24.80 9.18
N ASP A 29 -12.31 -25.68 8.35
CA ASP A 29 -11.34 -25.35 7.29
C ASP A 29 -11.82 -24.26 6.33
N ALA A 30 -13.12 -24.20 6.05
CA ALA A 30 -13.67 -23.23 5.12
C ALA A 30 -13.65 -21.80 5.69
N LEU A 31 -13.75 -21.65 7.02
CA LEU A 31 -13.61 -20.36 7.69
C LEU A 31 -12.15 -19.91 7.69
N GLU A 32 -11.21 -20.84 7.91
CA GLU A 32 -9.78 -20.57 7.88
C GLU A 32 -9.34 -20.14 6.48
N LEU A 33 -9.73 -20.88 5.44
CA LEU A 33 -9.45 -20.53 4.04
C LEU A 33 -10.03 -19.16 3.63
N CYS A 34 -11.25 -18.83 4.08
CA CYS A 34 -11.89 -17.56 3.75
C CYS A 34 -11.12 -16.37 4.36
N ARG A 35 -10.72 -16.52 5.62
CA ARG A 35 -9.97 -15.49 6.35
C ARG A 35 -8.54 -15.34 5.83
N ASP A 36 -7.89 -16.46 5.49
CA ASP A 36 -6.54 -16.48 4.93
C ASP A 36 -6.51 -15.85 3.52
N ALA A 37 -7.54 -16.10 2.71
CA ALA A 37 -7.70 -15.46 1.40
C ALA A 37 -7.90 -13.95 1.49
N GLY A 38 -8.68 -13.47 2.47
CA GLY A 38 -8.89 -12.03 2.72
C GLY A 38 -7.61 -11.32 3.15
N ASP A 39 -6.83 -11.94 4.05
CA ASP A 39 -5.56 -11.37 4.53
C ASP A 39 -4.50 -11.32 3.42
N VAL A 40 -4.38 -12.39 2.63
CA VAL A 40 -3.49 -12.43 1.45
C VAL A 40 -3.91 -11.41 0.39
N GLY A 41 -5.20 -11.28 0.11
CA GLY A 41 -5.74 -10.29 -0.83
C GLY A 41 -5.42 -8.86 -0.41
N THR A 42 -5.57 -8.55 0.88
CA THR A 42 -5.23 -7.25 1.46
C THR A 42 -3.73 -6.98 1.38
N ALA A 43 -2.89 -7.95 1.73
CA ALA A 43 -1.44 -7.82 1.64
C ALA A 43 -0.97 -7.52 0.20
N ILE A 44 -1.54 -8.21 -0.80
CA ILE A 44 -1.23 -7.96 -2.22
C ILE A 44 -1.70 -6.58 -2.65
N GLY A 45 -2.94 -6.20 -2.32
CA GLY A 45 -3.51 -4.90 -2.65
C GLY A 45 -2.68 -3.75 -2.10
N VAL A 46 -2.33 -3.82 -0.81
CA VAL A 46 -1.49 -2.82 -0.13
C VAL A 46 -0.08 -2.78 -0.73
N GLY A 47 0.51 -3.95 -0.97
CA GLY A 47 1.84 -4.08 -1.55
C GLY A 47 1.95 -3.40 -2.92
N LEU A 48 0.95 -3.56 -3.77
CA LEU A 48 0.90 -2.90 -5.09
C LEU A 48 0.82 -1.38 -4.97
N VAL A 49 -0.02 -0.86 -4.07
CA VAL A 49 -0.19 0.60 -3.92
C VAL A 49 1.08 1.23 -3.35
N ILE A 50 1.70 0.61 -2.35
CA ILE A 50 2.98 1.07 -1.79
C ILE A 50 4.10 0.97 -2.84
N GLY A 51 4.15 -0.11 -3.61
CA GLY A 51 5.16 -0.30 -4.66
C GLY A 51 5.09 0.78 -5.74
N LEU A 52 3.88 1.07 -6.23
CA LEU A 52 3.66 2.13 -7.22
C LEU A 52 4.07 3.50 -6.66
N TRP A 53 3.70 3.79 -5.42
CA TRP A 53 4.05 5.03 -4.75
C TRP A 53 5.56 5.19 -4.57
N ALA A 54 6.24 4.15 -4.09
CA ALA A 54 7.69 4.13 -3.94
C ALA A 54 8.41 4.37 -5.28
N ALA A 55 7.88 3.83 -6.39
CA ALA A 55 8.42 4.09 -7.71
C ALA A 55 8.35 5.58 -8.10
N VAL A 56 7.22 6.26 -7.80
CA VAL A 56 7.08 7.71 -8.03
C VAL A 56 8.06 8.50 -7.17
N ASP A 57 8.19 8.18 -5.88
CA ASP A 57 9.14 8.83 -4.97
C ASP A 57 10.59 8.66 -5.43
N ILE A 58 10.96 7.48 -5.93
CA ILE A 58 12.29 7.24 -6.51
C ILE A 58 12.51 8.12 -7.73
N ILE A 59 11.54 8.20 -8.65
CA ILE A 59 11.66 9.03 -9.86
C ILE A 59 11.82 10.51 -9.47
N LEU A 60 11.00 11.01 -8.55
CA LEU A 60 11.10 12.39 -8.07
C LEU A 60 12.45 12.65 -7.39
N GLY A 61 12.87 11.75 -6.50
CA GLY A 61 14.13 11.85 -5.77
C GLY A 61 15.34 11.86 -6.70
N VAL A 62 15.37 10.98 -7.71
CA VAL A 62 16.44 10.93 -8.72
C VAL A 62 16.44 12.19 -9.57
N THR A 63 15.28 12.61 -10.08
CA THR A 63 15.16 13.81 -10.92
C THR A 63 15.58 15.07 -10.15
N TYR A 64 15.14 15.20 -8.90
CA TYR A 64 15.52 16.31 -8.03
C TYR A 64 17.01 16.26 -7.66
N GLY A 65 17.55 15.06 -7.41
CA GLY A 65 18.98 14.82 -7.17
C GLY A 65 19.84 15.28 -8.35
N ILE A 66 19.42 14.99 -9.58
CA ILE A 66 20.08 15.47 -10.80
C ILE A 66 19.94 16.99 -10.92
N TYR A 67 18.74 17.53 -10.68
CA TYR A 67 18.48 18.97 -10.73
C TYR A 67 19.36 19.76 -9.75
N ILE A 68 19.45 19.32 -8.49
CA ILE A 68 20.27 19.99 -7.47
C ILE A 68 21.77 19.87 -7.78
N LEU A 69 22.21 18.73 -8.31
CA LEU A 69 23.61 18.54 -8.73
C LEU A 69 23.98 19.44 -9.91
N SER A 70 23.05 19.61 -10.86
CA SER A 70 23.20 20.52 -12.00
C SER A 70 23.28 21.98 -11.54
N ARG A 71 22.39 22.38 -10.63
CA ARG A 71 22.34 23.76 -10.09
C ARG A 71 23.57 24.13 -9.27
N ARG A 72 24.19 23.16 -8.59
CA ARG A 72 25.45 23.37 -7.85
C ARG A 72 26.68 23.55 -8.74
N ARG A 73 26.57 23.31 -10.06
CA ARG A 73 27.66 23.47 -11.03
C ARG A 73 27.55 24.70 -11.92
N GLN A 74 26.55 25.57 -11.73
CA GLN A 74 26.55 26.90 -12.35
C GLN A 74 27.26 27.88 -11.39
N PRO A 75 28.53 28.24 -11.64
CA PRO A 75 29.20 29.35 -10.95
C PRO A 75 28.58 30.71 -11.31
#